data_AF-A0A1B9QYM3-F1
#
_entry.id   AF-A0A1B9QYM3-F1
#
_cell.length_a   1.000
_cell.length_b   1.000
_cell.length_c   1.000
_cell.angle_alpha   90.00
_cell.angle_beta   90.00
_cell.angle_gamma   90.00
#
_symmetry.space_group_name_H-M   'P 1'
#
loop_
_entity.id
_entity.type
_entity.pdbx_description
1 polymer ?
#
loop_
_entity_poly.entity_id
_entity_poly.type
_entity_poly.pdbx_seq_one_letter_code
_entity_poly.pdbx_strand_id
1 'polypeptide(L)'
;NSKVFTSDPYILNLVVSGEEININHPVARSFQEAEKAFRSGEPQWKLTQDGMDVNYTQDPLPKKKGLFPFMGMEKTISDYNEDKGIFFVDGVLTEATVAPASVAAVATTTTVVATSAESKMATEAIANEQPKLTIEGTQNVDQLKAWYLKASKSEKKEFRRWMIDQE
;
A
#
# COMPACT_ATOMS: atom_id res chain seq x y z
N ASN A 1 -26.42 -30.83 -9.42
CA ASN A 1 -25.88 -29.69 -8.64
C ASN A 1 -24.37 -29.79 -8.54
N SER A 2 -23.65 -28.98 -9.31
CA SER A 2 -22.20 -28.79 -9.14
C SER A 2 -21.98 -27.91 -7.91
N LYS A 3 -21.29 -28.44 -6.90
CA LYS A 3 -20.89 -27.65 -5.73
C LYS A 3 -19.82 -26.63 -6.17
N VAL A 4 -20.04 -25.36 -5.86
CA VAL A 4 -19.06 -24.28 -6.09
C VAL A 4 -18.33 -24.01 -4.78
N PHE A 5 -17.00 -23.92 -4.84
CA PHE A 5 -16.19 -23.51 -3.71
C PHE A 5 -15.98 -21.99 -3.74
N THR A 6 -16.12 -21.33 -2.59
CA THR A 6 -15.91 -19.90 -2.43
C THR A 6 -14.84 -19.68 -1.37
N SER A 7 -13.73 -19.03 -1.73
CA SER A 7 -12.66 -18.67 -0.80
C SER A 7 -12.90 -17.30 -0.17
N ASP A 8 -12.12 -16.97 0.86
CA ASP A 8 -11.92 -15.58 1.25
C ASP A 8 -11.15 -14.82 0.14
N PRO A 9 -11.29 -13.49 0.04
CA PRO A 9 -10.50 -12.66 -0.85
C PRO A 9 -9.08 -12.43 -0.30
N TYR A 10 -8.12 -12.30 -1.21
CA TYR A 10 -6.69 -12.12 -0.93
C TYR A 10 -6.16 -10.91 -1.70
N ILE A 11 -5.19 -10.23 -1.11
CA ILE A 11 -4.40 -9.17 -1.74
C ILE A 11 -3.08 -9.79 -2.19
N LEU A 12 -2.70 -9.54 -3.44
CA LEU A 12 -1.42 -9.96 -4.01
C LEU A 12 -0.55 -8.72 -4.23
N ASN A 13 0.61 -8.67 -3.60
CA ASN A 13 1.59 -7.61 -3.82
C ASN A 13 2.71 -8.18 -4.70
N LEU A 14 2.93 -7.56 -5.85
CA LEU A 14 4.00 -7.92 -6.78
C LEU A 14 4.56 -6.67 -7.44
N VAL A 15 5.79 -6.75 -7.93
CA VAL A 15 6.42 -5.70 -8.71
C VAL A 15 6.23 -6.03 -10.18
N VAL A 16 5.55 -5.15 -10.90
CA VAL A 16 5.31 -5.28 -12.34
C VAL A 16 6.45 -4.60 -13.09
N SER A 17 7.14 -5.34 -13.96
CA SER A 17 8.22 -4.81 -14.79
C SER A 17 8.02 -5.00 -16.30
N GLY A 18 6.93 -5.64 -16.68
CA GLY A 18 6.63 -6.09 -18.04
C GLY A 18 5.27 -5.65 -18.50
N GLU A 19 4.82 -6.22 -19.63
CA GLU A 19 3.60 -5.77 -20.29
C GLU A 19 2.39 -6.61 -19.90
N GLU A 20 2.55 -7.93 -19.82
CA GLU A 20 1.44 -8.85 -19.58
C GLU A 20 1.61 -9.60 -18.27
N ILE A 21 0.58 -9.53 -17.40
CA ILE A 21 0.49 -10.33 -16.19
C ILE A 21 -0.65 -11.32 -16.33
N ASN A 22 -0.34 -12.60 -16.14
CA ASN A 22 -1.29 -13.69 -16.07
C ASN A 22 -1.39 -14.18 -14.62
N ILE A 23 -2.61 -14.13 -14.07
CA ILE A 23 -2.92 -14.58 -12.71
C ILE A 23 -3.85 -15.79 -12.80
N ASN A 24 -3.37 -16.93 -12.32
CA ASN A 24 -4.16 -18.16 -12.27
C ASN A 24 -4.39 -18.61 -10.82
N HIS A 25 -5.58 -19.15 -10.57
CA HIS A 25 -5.93 -19.72 -9.29
C HIS A 25 -5.06 -20.95 -8.94
N PRO A 26 -4.90 -21.27 -7.64
CA PRO A 26 -4.27 -22.52 -7.20
C PRO A 26 -4.98 -23.75 -7.79
N VAL A 27 -4.32 -24.90 -7.82
CA VAL A 27 -4.93 -26.14 -8.37
C VAL A 27 -6.24 -26.46 -7.63
N ALA A 28 -7.36 -26.32 -8.36
CA ALA A 28 -8.71 -26.41 -7.82
C ALA A 28 -9.66 -27.07 -8.85
N ARG A 29 -9.31 -28.26 -9.36
CA ARG A 29 -10.09 -28.97 -10.38
C ARG A 29 -11.33 -29.67 -9.80
N SER A 30 -11.39 -29.77 -8.47
CA SER A 30 -12.52 -30.31 -7.73
C SER A 30 -12.74 -29.50 -6.46
N PHE A 31 -13.92 -29.64 -5.86
CA PHE A 31 -14.24 -29.02 -4.57
C PHE A 31 -13.25 -29.42 -3.47
N GLN A 32 -12.82 -30.69 -3.42
CA GLN A 32 -11.86 -31.17 -2.43
C GLN A 32 -10.45 -30.60 -2.65
N GLU A 33 -10.04 -30.43 -3.90
CA GLU A 33 -8.76 -29.78 -4.23
C GLU A 33 -8.79 -28.30 -3.86
N ALA A 34 -9.89 -27.60 -4.16
CA ALA A 34 -10.07 -26.21 -3.77
C ALA A 34 -10.02 -26.08 -2.24
N GLU A 35 -10.79 -26.89 -1.51
CA GLU A 35 -10.78 -26.88 -0.05
C GLU A 35 -9.36 -27.11 0.50
N LYS A 36 -8.61 -28.07 -0.06
CA LYS A 36 -7.21 -28.32 0.34
C LYS A 36 -6.30 -27.14 0.02
N ALA A 37 -6.43 -26.51 -1.14
CA ALA A 37 -5.59 -25.40 -1.58
C ALA A 37 -5.77 -24.15 -0.72
N PHE A 38 -6.97 -23.91 -0.21
CA PHE A 38 -7.29 -22.74 0.61
C PHE A 38 -7.27 -23.02 2.13
N ARG A 39 -7.18 -24.29 2.56
CA ARG A 39 -7.20 -24.69 3.99
C ARG A 39 -6.05 -24.08 4.80
N SER A 40 -4.87 -23.91 4.22
CA SER A 40 -3.71 -23.33 4.92
C SER A 40 -3.84 -21.83 5.15
N GLY A 41 -4.79 -21.15 4.49
CA GLY A 41 -4.82 -19.69 4.43
C GLY A 41 -3.76 -19.10 3.50
N GLU A 42 -2.93 -19.94 2.88
CA GLU A 42 -1.85 -19.55 1.98
C GLU A 42 -2.01 -20.16 0.58
N PRO A 43 -3.04 -19.78 -0.19
CA PRO A 43 -3.26 -20.31 -1.54
C PRO A 43 -2.06 -20.03 -2.45
N GLN A 44 -1.61 -21.06 -3.17
CA GLN A 44 -0.47 -20.94 -4.09
C GLN A 44 -0.95 -20.47 -5.46
N TRP A 45 -1.03 -19.15 -5.63
CA TRP A 45 -1.35 -18.53 -6.92
C TRP A 45 -0.23 -18.75 -7.92
N LYS A 46 -0.60 -18.88 -9.19
CA LYS A 46 0.33 -19.02 -10.30
C LYS A 46 0.38 -17.69 -11.05
N LEU A 47 1.42 -16.91 -10.79
CA LEU A 47 1.63 -15.60 -11.38
C LEU A 47 2.78 -15.69 -12.37
N THR A 48 2.49 -15.32 -13.61
CA THR A 48 3.50 -15.24 -14.66
C THR A 48 3.42 -13.87 -15.32
N GLN A 49 4.58 -13.24 -15.54
CA GLN A 49 4.70 -12.01 -16.30
C GLN A 49 5.50 -12.30 -17.57
N ASP A 50 4.92 -11.98 -18.73
CA ASP A 50 5.52 -12.26 -20.05
C ASP A 50 5.96 -13.74 -20.20
N GLY A 51 5.25 -14.66 -19.54
CA GLY A 51 5.54 -16.09 -19.51
C GLY A 51 6.57 -16.55 -18.46
N MET A 52 7.17 -15.66 -17.68
CA MET A 52 8.11 -15.99 -16.60
C MET A 52 7.43 -15.93 -15.23
N ASP A 53 7.77 -16.86 -14.33
CA ASP A 53 7.25 -16.85 -12.96
C ASP A 53 7.69 -15.59 -12.20
N VAL A 54 6.75 -14.96 -11.48
CA VAL A 54 7.01 -13.74 -10.70
C VAL A 54 6.84 -14.01 -9.21
N ASN A 55 7.75 -13.47 -8.42
CA ASN A 55 7.63 -13.46 -6.97
C ASN A 55 6.52 -12.50 -6.53
N TYR A 56 5.71 -12.96 -5.59
CA TYR A 56 4.66 -12.16 -4.98
C TYR A 56 4.61 -12.43 -3.48
N THR A 57 4.09 -11.45 -2.75
CA THR A 57 3.60 -11.66 -1.39
C THR A 57 2.08 -11.61 -1.40
N GLN A 58 1.47 -12.22 -0.40
CA GLN A 58 0.03 -12.23 -0.28
C GLN A 58 -0.40 -11.98 1.15
N ASP A 59 -1.55 -11.32 1.28
CA ASP A 59 -2.17 -11.05 2.57
C ASP A 59 -3.67 -11.32 2.47
N PRO A 60 -4.29 -11.96 3.48
CA PRO A 60 -5.74 -12.11 3.52
C PRO A 60 -6.40 -10.73 3.64
N LEU A 61 -7.46 -10.48 2.87
CA LEU A 61 -8.16 -9.20 2.95
C LEU A 61 -8.83 -9.07 4.35
N PRO A 62 -8.60 -7.95 5.07
CA PRO A 62 -9.20 -7.73 6.38
C PRO A 62 -10.73 -7.78 6.32
N LYS A 63 -11.33 -8.55 7.21
CA LYS A 63 -12.80 -8.67 7.31
C LYS A 63 -13.34 -7.53 8.16
N LYS A 64 -14.31 -6.77 7.65
CA LYS A 64 -15.07 -5.83 8.47
C LYS A 64 -15.96 -6.59 9.45
N LYS A 65 -16.16 -6.03 10.64
CA LYS A 65 -17.08 -6.60 11.64
C LYS A 65 -18.53 -6.46 11.14
N GLY A 66 -19.33 -7.51 11.32
CA GLY A 66 -20.76 -7.50 10.97
C GLY A 66 -21.14 -8.56 9.93
N LEU A 67 -22.37 -8.46 9.43
CA LEU A 67 -23.00 -9.47 8.55
C LEU A 67 -22.42 -9.49 7.12
N PHE A 68 -21.76 -8.41 6.69
CA PHE A 68 -21.19 -8.27 5.35
C PHE A 68 -19.70 -7.91 5.43
N PRO A 69 -18.82 -8.88 5.72
CA PRO A 69 -17.40 -8.62 6.03
C PRO A 69 -16.61 -8.00 4.88
N PHE A 70 -17.11 -8.15 3.64
CA PHE A 70 -16.48 -7.63 2.43
C PHE A 70 -17.27 -6.48 1.79
N MET A 71 -18.23 -5.87 2.50
CA MET A 71 -18.95 -4.70 1.97
C MET A 71 -18.01 -3.48 1.89
N GLY A 72 -17.95 -2.86 0.71
CA GLY A 72 -17.03 -1.75 0.42
C GLY A 72 -15.57 -2.19 0.46
N MET A 73 -15.22 -3.19 -0.36
CA MET A 73 -13.85 -3.70 -0.50
C MET A 73 -12.89 -2.59 -0.93
N GLU A 74 -13.35 -1.65 -1.74
CA GLU A 74 -12.60 -0.50 -2.23
C GLU A 74 -12.03 0.31 -1.07
N LYS A 75 -12.86 0.58 -0.06
CA LYS A 75 -12.40 1.25 1.16
C LYS A 75 -11.42 0.38 1.95
N THR A 76 -11.67 -0.92 2.08
CA THR A 76 -10.77 -1.83 2.79
C THR A 76 -9.39 -1.90 2.12
N ILE A 77 -9.35 -1.93 0.79
CA ILE A 77 -8.11 -1.94 0.00
C ILE A 77 -7.39 -0.60 0.16
N SER A 78 -8.12 0.52 0.15
CA SER A 78 -7.54 1.84 0.41
C SER A 78 -6.93 1.94 1.81
N ASP A 79 -7.65 1.51 2.84
CA ASP A 79 -7.18 1.53 4.22
C ASP A 79 -5.95 0.60 4.39
N TYR A 80 -5.95 -0.58 3.72
CA TYR A 80 -4.82 -1.50 3.67
C TYR A 80 -3.59 -0.88 2.99
N ASN A 81 -3.79 -0.22 1.85
CA ASN A 81 -2.71 0.44 1.13
C ASN A 81 -2.11 1.58 1.96
N GLU A 82 -2.95 2.40 2.61
CA GLU A 82 -2.52 3.48 3.49
C GLU A 82 -1.69 2.97 4.69
N ASP A 83 -2.14 1.89 5.34
CA ASP A 83 -1.41 1.23 6.45
C ASP A 83 -0.04 0.71 6.00
N LYS A 84 0.06 0.22 4.76
CA LYS A 84 1.30 -0.28 4.16
C LYS A 84 2.16 0.83 3.52
N GLY A 85 1.72 2.09 3.58
CA GLY A 85 2.44 3.21 2.97
C GLY A 85 2.41 3.21 1.44
N ILE A 86 1.48 2.47 0.83
CA ILE A 86 1.30 2.33 -0.61
C ILE A 86 0.41 3.49 -1.09
N PHE A 87 1.01 4.48 -1.74
CA PHE A 87 0.28 5.59 -2.36
C PHE A 87 0.61 5.66 -3.85
N PHE A 88 -0.38 6.04 -4.66
CA PHE A 88 -0.18 6.26 -6.09
C PHE A 88 -0.47 7.72 -6.41
N VAL A 89 0.52 8.45 -6.91
CA VAL A 89 0.37 9.81 -7.45
C VAL A 89 0.62 9.71 -8.95
N ASP A 90 -0.37 10.10 -9.74
CA ASP A 90 -0.32 10.03 -11.22
C ASP A 90 0.07 8.64 -11.77
N GLY A 91 -0.37 7.57 -11.09
CA GLY A 91 -0.09 6.19 -11.47
C GLY A 91 1.30 5.68 -11.08
N VAL A 92 2.11 6.49 -10.38
CA VAL A 92 3.43 6.11 -9.87
C VAL A 92 3.34 5.77 -8.39
N LEU A 93 3.88 4.62 -7.99
CA LEU A 93 4.00 4.23 -6.59
C LEU A 93 4.92 5.22 -5.86
N THR A 94 4.36 5.99 -4.94
CA THR A 94 5.08 6.84 -4.00
C THR A 94 5.04 6.18 -2.63
N GLU A 95 6.18 5.72 -2.14
CA GLU A 95 6.31 5.39 -0.73
C GLU A 95 6.15 6.68 0.06
N ALA A 96 5.10 6.78 0.87
CA ALA A 96 5.13 7.79 1.92
C ALA A 96 6.30 7.41 2.82
N THR A 97 7.31 8.26 2.86
CA THR A 97 8.32 8.22 3.91
C THR A 97 7.58 8.40 5.24
N VAL A 98 7.10 7.32 5.82
CA VAL A 98 6.80 7.27 7.24
C VAL A 98 8.14 7.52 7.92
N ALA A 99 8.31 8.76 8.38
CA ALA A 99 9.41 9.11 9.24
C ALA A 99 9.48 8.02 10.34
N PRO A 100 10.64 7.37 10.56
CA PRO A 100 10.78 6.42 11.65
C PRO A 100 10.68 7.21 12.96
N ALA A 101 9.48 7.29 13.51
CA ALA A 101 9.27 7.74 14.86
C ALA A 101 9.83 6.65 15.80
N SER A 102 10.94 7.00 16.44
CA SER A 102 11.58 6.37 17.61
C SER A 102 12.41 5.11 17.38
N VAL A 103 13.72 5.32 17.24
CA VAL A 103 14.71 4.50 17.94
C VAL A 103 14.74 4.91 19.41
N ALA A 104 14.41 4.01 20.35
CA ALA A 104 14.94 4.03 21.71
C ALA A 104 14.64 2.73 22.48
N ALA A 105 15.72 2.02 22.82
CA ALA A 105 15.94 1.26 24.07
C ALA A 105 15.13 -0.03 24.37
N VAL A 106 15.75 -1.15 24.00
CA VAL A 106 16.21 -2.26 24.87
C VAL A 106 15.79 -2.23 26.37
N ALA A 107 15.34 -3.42 26.84
CA ALA A 107 15.45 -4.01 28.19
C ALA A 107 14.43 -3.67 29.31
N THR A 108 13.62 -4.70 29.60
CA THR A 108 13.34 -5.34 30.91
C THR A 108 12.64 -4.57 32.05
N THR A 109 11.56 -5.22 32.53
CA THR A 109 11.10 -5.39 33.92
C THR A 109 10.27 -4.30 34.64
N THR A 110 9.03 -4.71 34.91
CA THR A 110 8.29 -4.66 36.20
C THR A 110 7.74 -3.35 36.77
N THR A 111 6.41 -3.43 37.02
CA THR A 111 5.65 -2.92 38.20
C THR A 111 5.52 -1.39 38.33
N VAL A 112 4.41 -0.76 38.73
CA VAL A 112 3.10 -1.10 39.33
C VAL A 112 2.20 0.15 39.23
N VAL A 113 0.89 -0.06 38.99
CA VAL A 113 -0.30 0.45 39.73
C VAL A 113 -0.58 1.97 39.90
N ALA A 114 -1.88 2.26 39.71
CA ALA A 114 -2.75 3.35 40.21
C ALA A 114 -3.07 4.52 39.25
N THR A 115 -4.29 4.59 38.68
CA THR A 115 -5.51 5.30 39.18
C THR A 115 -5.27 6.83 39.22
N SER A 116 -5.93 7.70 38.44
CA SER A 116 -7.35 8.13 38.50
C SER A 116 -7.54 9.17 37.37
N ALA A 117 -8.56 9.07 36.51
CA ALA A 117 -9.84 9.82 36.58
C ALA A 117 -9.85 11.20 35.88
N GLU A 118 -10.75 11.29 34.88
CA GLU A 118 -11.52 12.46 34.41
C GLU A 118 -10.75 13.69 33.89
N SER A 119 -11.03 14.18 32.67
CA SER A 119 -12.34 14.75 32.34
C SER A 119 -12.46 15.07 30.84
N LYS A 120 -13.62 14.75 30.28
CA LYS A 120 -14.18 15.23 29.02
C LYS A 120 -14.74 16.65 29.23
N MET A 121 -14.70 17.47 28.18
CA MET A 121 -15.75 18.40 27.66
C MET A 121 -15.04 19.52 26.86
N ALA A 122 -15.23 19.56 25.53
CA ALA A 122 -16.23 20.37 24.79
C ALA A 122 -15.72 21.83 24.61
N THR A 123 -15.56 22.42 23.43
CA THR A 123 -16.56 22.86 22.43
C THR A 123 -15.77 23.65 21.37
N GLU A 124 -15.79 23.31 20.07
CA GLU A 124 -16.72 23.79 19.01
C GLU A 124 -16.47 25.27 18.58
N ALA A 125 -16.10 25.49 17.29
CA ALA A 125 -16.54 26.63 16.44
C ALA A 125 -15.73 26.74 15.10
N ILE A 126 -16.29 26.13 14.06
CA ILE A 126 -16.55 26.62 12.68
C ILE A 126 -15.83 27.92 12.21
N ALA A 127 -15.09 27.85 11.08
CA ALA A 127 -15.15 28.87 10.03
C ALA A 127 -14.59 28.34 8.69
N ASN A 128 -15.34 28.62 7.64
CA ASN A 128 -15.26 28.12 6.29
C ASN A 128 -14.48 29.10 5.41
N GLU A 129 -13.31 28.73 4.89
CA GLU A 129 -12.71 29.40 3.73
C GLU A 129 -12.06 28.36 2.81
N GLN A 130 -12.65 28.18 1.63
CA GLN A 130 -11.93 27.71 0.46
C GLN A 130 -11.06 28.86 -0.07
N PRO A 131 -9.79 28.60 -0.41
CA PRO A 131 -9.13 29.32 -1.48
C PRO A 131 -8.87 28.36 -2.64
N LYS A 132 -9.60 28.61 -3.72
CA LYS A 132 -9.31 28.18 -5.08
C LYS A 132 -8.23 29.11 -5.65
N LEU A 133 -7.22 28.55 -6.33
CA LEU A 133 -6.34 29.12 -7.39
C LEU A 133 -4.82 29.15 -7.13
N THR A 134 -4.12 28.54 -8.10
CA THR A 134 -2.75 28.86 -8.59
C THR A 134 -1.55 28.28 -7.82
N ILE A 135 -1.28 26.97 -7.94
CA ILE A 135 0.00 26.40 -7.49
C ILE A 135 0.54 25.27 -8.40
N GLU A 136 0.31 25.28 -9.71
CA GLU A 136 0.77 24.16 -10.56
C GLU A 136 2.17 24.40 -11.16
N GLY A 137 2.49 25.66 -11.51
CA GLY A 137 3.77 25.98 -12.17
C GLY A 137 4.99 26.04 -11.24
N THR A 138 4.81 26.48 -9.99
CA THR A 138 5.91 26.59 -9.02
C THR A 138 6.25 25.25 -8.38
N GLN A 139 5.25 24.41 -8.12
CA GLN A 139 5.45 23.08 -7.53
C GLN A 139 6.33 22.19 -8.41
N ASN A 140 6.10 22.18 -9.73
CA ASN A 140 6.89 21.34 -10.63
C ASN A 140 8.37 21.75 -10.68
N VAL A 141 8.64 23.06 -10.75
CA VAL A 141 10.01 23.59 -10.72
C VAL A 141 10.68 23.33 -9.36
N ASP A 142 9.94 23.43 -8.27
CA ASP A 142 10.46 23.16 -6.92
C ASP A 142 10.70 21.65 -6.69
N GLN A 143 9.89 20.78 -7.27
CA GLN A 143 10.13 19.33 -7.32
C GLN A 143 11.42 19.00 -8.10
N LEU A 144 11.62 19.61 -9.28
CA LEU A 144 12.87 19.43 -10.06
C LEU A 144 14.11 19.90 -9.28
N LYS A 145 14.02 21.01 -8.54
CA LYS A 145 15.10 21.45 -7.64
C LYS A 145 15.34 20.46 -6.50
N ALA A 146 14.29 19.90 -5.90
CA ALA A 146 14.42 18.92 -4.83
C ALA A 146 15.09 17.63 -5.32
N TRP A 147 14.74 17.17 -6.52
CA TRP A 147 15.38 16.03 -7.18
C TRP A 147 16.86 16.31 -7.46
N TYR A 148 17.18 17.49 -7.99
CA TYR A 148 18.56 17.90 -8.20
C TYR A 148 19.35 17.96 -6.89
N LEU A 149 18.78 18.41 -5.77
CA LEU A 149 19.48 18.45 -4.48
C LEU A 149 19.75 17.05 -3.92
N LYS A 150 18.77 16.15 -4.02
CA LYS A 150 18.83 14.76 -3.53
C LYS A 150 19.79 13.87 -4.34
N ALA A 151 20.01 14.19 -5.62
CA ALA A 151 20.89 13.44 -6.52
C ALA A 151 22.37 13.48 -6.10
N SER A 152 23.09 12.39 -6.38
CA SER A 152 24.53 12.23 -6.21
C SER A 152 25.34 13.06 -7.24
N LYS A 153 26.66 13.14 -7.06
CA LYS A 153 27.54 13.92 -7.95
C LYS A 153 27.56 13.38 -9.39
N SER A 154 27.38 12.06 -9.58
CA SER A 154 27.28 11.42 -10.89
C SER A 154 25.94 11.75 -11.56
N GLU A 155 24.83 11.58 -10.85
CA GLU A 155 23.48 11.87 -11.37
C GLU A 155 23.30 13.35 -11.72
N LYS A 156 23.86 14.27 -10.92
CA LYS A 156 23.90 15.71 -11.24
C LYS A 156 24.67 16.04 -12.52
N LYS A 157 25.64 15.22 -12.93
CA LYS A 157 26.37 15.42 -14.19
C LYS A 157 25.54 14.94 -15.37
N GLU A 158 24.87 13.80 -15.24
CA GLU A 158 23.98 13.28 -16.28
C GLU A 158 22.77 14.19 -16.48
N PHE A 159 22.18 14.67 -15.39
CA PHE A 159 21.08 15.64 -15.46
C PHE A 159 21.50 16.95 -16.15
N ARG A 160 22.70 17.46 -15.85
CA ARG A 160 23.26 18.63 -16.55
C ARG A 160 23.57 18.36 -18.02
N ARG A 161 24.04 17.14 -18.35
CA ARG A 161 24.32 16.73 -19.72
C ARG A 161 23.02 16.66 -20.53
N TRP A 162 21.97 16.11 -19.95
CA TRP A 162 20.64 16.03 -20.55
C TRP A 162 20.04 17.43 -20.79
N MET A 163 20.09 18.34 -19.81
CA MET A 163 19.56 19.71 -20.01
C MET A 163 20.20 20.46 -21.18
N ILE A 164 21.48 20.24 -21.46
CA ILE A 164 22.19 20.85 -22.62
C ILE A 164 21.77 20.19 -23.95
N ASP A 165 21.34 18.93 -23.91
CA ASP A 165 20.92 18.16 -25.09
C ASP A 165 19.46 18.45 -25.51
N GLN A 166 18.70 19.17 -24.67
CA GLN A 166 17.29 19.53 -24.94
C GLN A 166 17.14 20.91 -25.62
N GLU A 167 18.23 21.59 -25.97
CA GLU A 167 18.26 22.91 -26.63
C GLU A 167 18.83 22.81 -28.05
#